data_AF-A0A7C2WEY9-F1
#
_entry.id   AF-A0A7C2WEY9-F1
#
_cell.length_a   1.000
_cell.length_b   1.000
_cell.length_c   1.000
_cell.angle_alpha   90.00
_cell.angle_beta   90.00
_cell.angle_gamma   90.00
#
_symmetry.space_group_name_H-M   'P 1'
#
loop_
_entity.id
_entity.type
_entity.pdbx_description
1 polymer ?
#
loop_
_entity_poly.entity_id
_entity_poly.type
_entity_poly.pdbx_seq_one_letter_code
_entity_poly.pdbx_strand_id
1 'polypeptide(L)'
;MNLFTVLVYRELLESFWREWFSVYPWLGREALITEKGNKKNRKLFSVYDDFHTYITECSKKRLPCYISVQPFYRRNVVAQIEKLFFDFDAAGKIQKAWEEAKQFALLLKTHYNVEPLLCFSGRKGYHIYVYLQKPIKLDESQQHFAKQFYSRAQYMLLKGLHFEILDMQVLGDIKRLARVPYTIHEKTGFPCIPISLQHTPLLIESLMGFRTHGLSEQFVKVCMNSVAHKSAPIGKSLKKKYSKGIRPCIEAALNQQLNGPNGHLMRLAIAREYLAAGLAVMEVVGLFRSQRDFDAEKTRYYVEYACKNPGRPFKCETICKLGFCLGERCPIYQARLKGKNVRLQ
;
A
#
# COMPACT_ATOMS: atom_id res chain seq x y z
N MET A 1 6.67 -24.89 16.94
CA MET A 1 6.32 -25.47 15.63
C MET A 1 7.58 -25.54 14.78
N ASN A 2 7.90 -26.69 14.21
CA ASN A 2 9.12 -26.85 13.43
C ASN A 2 8.91 -26.30 12.01
N LEU A 3 9.50 -25.15 11.70
CA LEU A 3 9.40 -24.49 10.39
C LEU A 3 10.18 -25.20 9.27
N PHE A 4 11.00 -26.20 9.60
CA PHE A 4 11.86 -26.89 8.64
C PHE A 4 11.24 -28.19 8.11
N THR A 5 10.10 -28.62 8.65
CA THR A 5 9.48 -29.93 8.34
C THR A 5 9.24 -30.13 6.86
N VAL A 6 8.81 -29.09 6.13
CA VAL A 6 8.49 -29.21 4.70
C VAL A 6 9.72 -29.12 3.79
N LEU A 7 10.89 -28.74 4.32
CA LEU A 7 12.09 -28.56 3.50
C LEU A 7 12.77 -29.89 3.12
N VAL A 8 12.35 -31.00 3.73
CA VAL A 8 12.85 -32.34 3.40
C VAL A 8 12.35 -32.83 2.03
N TYR A 9 11.22 -32.29 1.54
CA TYR A 9 10.57 -32.72 0.31
C TYR A 9 11.14 -32.03 -0.94
N ARG A 10 12.42 -32.27 -1.24
CA ARG A 10 13.19 -31.54 -2.25
C ARG A 10 12.52 -31.48 -3.63
N GLU A 11 11.97 -32.59 -4.11
CA GLU A 11 11.31 -32.66 -5.42
C GLU A 11 10.08 -31.75 -5.50
N LEU A 12 9.27 -31.71 -4.43
CA LEU A 12 8.11 -30.84 -4.35
C LEU A 12 8.50 -29.35 -4.23
N LEU A 13 9.60 -29.05 -3.54
CA LEU A 13 10.15 -27.68 -3.52
C LEU A 13 10.63 -27.25 -4.90
N GLU A 14 11.28 -28.14 -5.64
CA GLU A 14 11.73 -27.86 -7.00
C GLU A 14 10.54 -27.66 -7.95
N SER A 15 9.52 -28.51 -7.88
CA SER A 15 8.26 -28.34 -8.61
C SER A 15 7.61 -26.99 -8.32
N PHE A 16 7.53 -26.62 -7.03
CA PHE A 16 7.04 -25.31 -6.62
C PHE A 16 7.89 -24.17 -7.21
N TRP A 17 9.23 -24.25 -7.17
CA TRP A 17 10.09 -23.20 -7.71
C TRP A 17 9.96 -23.09 -9.24
N ARG A 18 9.80 -24.20 -9.96
CA ARG A 18 9.50 -24.20 -11.39
C ARG A 18 8.21 -23.45 -11.66
N GLU A 19 7.14 -23.76 -10.94
CA GLU A 19 5.86 -23.09 -11.12
C GLU A 19 5.90 -21.61 -10.68
N TRP A 20 6.63 -21.30 -9.60
CA TRP A 20 6.82 -19.93 -9.11
C TRP A 20 7.56 -19.07 -10.14
N PHE A 21 8.53 -19.65 -10.86
CA PHE A 21 9.33 -18.96 -11.87
C PHE A 21 8.64 -18.91 -13.24
N SER A 22 8.20 -20.05 -13.79
CA SER A 22 7.88 -20.29 -15.20
C SER A 22 6.39 -20.39 -15.54
N VAL A 23 5.52 -19.56 -14.95
CA VAL A 23 4.09 -19.60 -15.33
C VAL A 23 3.87 -19.29 -16.82
N TYR A 24 4.79 -18.54 -17.43
CA TYR A 24 4.70 -18.15 -18.84
C TYR A 24 6.01 -18.48 -19.56
N PRO A 25 5.96 -19.30 -20.62
CA PRO A 25 7.07 -19.41 -21.55
C PRO A 25 7.46 -17.99 -22.02
N TRP A 26 8.74 -17.74 -22.29
CA TRP A 26 9.28 -16.49 -22.83
C TRP A 26 9.38 -15.28 -21.88
N LEU A 27 8.86 -15.35 -20.65
CA LEU A 27 9.02 -14.27 -19.67
C LEU A 27 10.09 -14.60 -18.64
N GLY A 28 10.77 -13.57 -18.14
CA GLY A 28 11.76 -13.69 -17.08
C GLY A 28 11.34 -13.06 -15.76
N ARG A 29 12.15 -13.25 -14.73
CA ARG A 29 12.03 -12.56 -13.44
C ARG A 29 13.33 -11.87 -13.08
N GLU A 30 13.24 -10.66 -12.54
CA GLU A 30 14.41 -9.98 -12.00
C GLU A 30 14.74 -10.54 -10.62
N ALA A 31 15.98 -10.91 -10.38
CA ALA A 31 16.48 -11.36 -9.10
C ALA A 31 17.50 -10.38 -8.52
N LEU A 32 17.55 -10.33 -7.19
CA LEU A 32 18.58 -9.58 -6.48
C LEU A 32 19.90 -10.33 -6.52
N ILE A 33 20.91 -9.73 -7.16
CA ILE A 33 22.28 -10.24 -7.15
C ILE A 33 23.17 -9.37 -6.28
N THR A 34 24.11 -10.01 -5.57
CA THR A 34 25.15 -9.34 -4.79
C THR A 34 26.45 -9.46 -5.57
N GLU A 35 26.94 -8.34 -6.09
CA GLU A 35 28.20 -8.23 -6.82
C GLU A 35 29.39 -8.06 -5.86
N LYS A 36 30.61 -8.08 -6.41
CA LYS A 36 31.84 -7.80 -5.64
C LYS A 36 31.70 -6.46 -4.90
N GLY A 37 32.18 -6.41 -3.65
CA GLY A 37 32.06 -5.22 -2.81
C GLY A 37 30.66 -5.01 -2.20
N ASN A 38 29.83 -6.05 -2.10
CA ASN A 38 28.47 -6.01 -1.55
C ASN A 38 27.49 -5.10 -2.30
N LYS A 39 27.81 -4.73 -3.55
CA LYS A 39 26.92 -3.93 -4.38
C LYS A 39 25.71 -4.77 -4.80
N LYS A 40 24.51 -4.22 -4.60
CA LYS A 40 23.25 -4.88 -4.99
C LYS A 40 22.84 -4.45 -6.39
N ASN A 41 22.51 -5.41 -7.23
CA ASN A 41 22.01 -5.17 -8.59
C ASN A 41 20.85 -6.13 -8.90
N ARG A 42 20.19 -5.94 -10.05
CA ARG A 42 19.13 -6.81 -10.54
C ARG A 42 19.57 -7.51 -11.83
N LYS A 43 19.46 -8.83 -11.84
CA LYS A 43 19.68 -9.66 -13.04
C LYS A 43 18.35 -10.26 -13.49
N LEU A 44 18.07 -10.24 -14.78
CA LEU A 44 16.93 -10.96 -15.35
C LEU A 44 17.32 -12.42 -15.57
N PHE A 45 16.51 -13.34 -15.07
CA PHE A 45 16.57 -14.75 -15.40
C PHE A 45 15.36 -15.09 -16.28
N SER A 46 15.60 -15.72 -17.43
CA SER A 46 14.55 -16.13 -18.38
C SER A 46 14.44 -17.66 -18.53
N VAL A 47 15.36 -18.40 -17.91
CA VAL A 47 15.43 -19.87 -17.93
C VAL A 47 15.43 -20.37 -16.49
N TYR A 48 14.67 -21.45 -16.23
CA TYR A 48 14.52 -21.98 -14.89
C TYR A 48 15.85 -22.46 -14.31
N ASP A 49 16.70 -23.13 -15.10
CA ASP A 49 17.94 -23.71 -14.60
C ASP A 49 18.92 -22.63 -14.07
N ASP A 50 18.94 -21.44 -14.70
CA ASP A 50 19.69 -20.29 -14.20
C ASP A 50 19.12 -19.79 -12.86
N PHE A 51 17.80 -19.74 -12.74
CA PHE A 51 17.11 -19.37 -11.51
C PHE A 51 17.33 -20.40 -10.38
N HIS A 52 17.31 -21.69 -10.70
CA HIS A 52 17.60 -22.76 -9.76
C HIS A 52 19.06 -22.71 -9.27
N THR A 53 19.99 -22.44 -10.19
CA THR A 53 21.39 -22.17 -9.86
C THR A 53 21.50 -20.98 -8.91
N TYR A 54 20.75 -19.90 -9.17
CA TYR A 54 20.69 -18.74 -8.28
C TYR A 54 20.18 -19.09 -6.87
N ILE A 55 19.10 -19.87 -6.73
CA ILE A 55 18.61 -20.34 -5.42
C ILE A 55 19.70 -21.13 -4.69
N THR A 56 20.34 -22.06 -5.38
CA THR A 56 21.40 -22.92 -4.84
C THR A 56 22.59 -22.09 -4.34
N GLU A 57 23.03 -21.12 -5.13
CA GLU A 57 24.11 -20.20 -4.75
C GLU A 57 23.74 -19.31 -3.58
N CYS A 58 22.51 -18.79 -3.54
CA CYS A 58 22.02 -18.03 -2.39
C CYS A 58 22.07 -18.86 -1.10
N SER A 59 21.66 -20.13 -1.16
CA SER A 59 21.71 -21.04 -0.02
C SER A 59 23.14 -21.29 0.43
N LYS A 60 24.03 -21.72 -0.48
CA LYS A 60 25.45 -22.02 -0.19
C LYS A 60 26.19 -20.84 0.43
N LYS A 61 25.98 -19.63 -0.11
CA LYS A 61 26.67 -18.41 0.31
C LYS A 61 25.92 -17.64 1.41
N ARG A 62 24.79 -18.18 1.89
CA ARG A 62 23.92 -17.53 2.89
C ARG A 62 23.54 -16.11 2.48
N LEU A 63 23.19 -15.93 1.21
CA LEU A 63 22.79 -14.66 0.62
C LEU A 63 21.27 -14.49 0.60
N PRO A 64 20.76 -13.25 0.59
CA PRO A 64 19.34 -12.98 0.38
C PRO A 64 18.88 -13.50 -0.99
N CYS A 65 17.83 -14.35 -1.01
CA CYS A 65 17.24 -14.90 -2.23
C CYS A 65 15.91 -14.19 -2.55
N TYR A 66 15.93 -13.25 -3.48
CA TYR A 66 14.78 -12.41 -3.83
C TYR A 66 14.57 -12.37 -5.33
N ILE A 67 13.30 -12.48 -5.77
CA ILE A 67 12.91 -12.28 -7.16
C ILE A 67 11.71 -11.35 -7.28
N SER A 68 11.48 -10.83 -8.48
CA SER A 68 10.36 -9.96 -8.78
C SER A 68 9.03 -10.67 -8.62
N VAL A 69 8.07 -9.98 -8.00
CA VAL A 69 6.71 -10.50 -7.85
C VAL A 69 6.06 -10.68 -9.22
N GLN A 70 6.27 -9.74 -10.14
CA GLN A 70 5.77 -9.83 -11.51
C GLN A 70 6.82 -10.40 -12.49
N PRO A 71 6.39 -10.97 -13.62
CA PRO A 71 7.26 -11.32 -14.75
C PRO A 71 7.62 -10.10 -15.60
N PHE A 72 8.72 -10.20 -16.33
CA PHE A 72 9.36 -9.13 -17.11
C PHE A 72 9.70 -9.62 -18.52
N TYR A 73 9.58 -8.74 -19.53
CA TYR A 73 10.08 -9.04 -20.89
C TYR A 73 11.59 -8.89 -20.94
N ARG A 74 12.07 -7.79 -20.35
CA ARG A 74 13.48 -7.42 -20.24
C ARG A 74 13.66 -6.62 -18.95
N ARG A 75 14.92 -6.33 -18.61
CA ARG A 75 15.23 -5.53 -17.40
C ARG A 75 14.38 -4.27 -17.34
N ASN A 76 13.80 -4.00 -16.17
CA ASN A 76 12.94 -2.87 -15.87
C ASN A 76 11.62 -2.75 -16.67
N VAL A 77 11.22 -3.74 -17.46
CA VAL A 77 9.95 -3.72 -18.21
C VAL A 77 9.05 -4.87 -17.75
N VAL A 78 8.03 -4.54 -16.95
CA VAL A 78 7.07 -5.54 -16.43
C VAL A 78 6.21 -6.04 -17.57
N ALA A 79 6.12 -7.36 -17.72
CA ALA A 79 5.37 -7.99 -18.81
C ALA A 79 3.90 -8.22 -18.45
N GLN A 80 3.62 -8.61 -17.20
CA GLN A 80 2.27 -8.94 -16.78
C GLN A 80 2.04 -8.63 -15.31
N ILE A 81 0.78 -8.47 -14.92
CA ILE A 81 0.35 -8.52 -13.52
C ILE A 81 -0.32 -9.87 -13.30
N GLU A 82 0.32 -10.76 -12.54
CA GLU A 82 -0.21 -12.10 -12.25
C GLU A 82 -0.73 -12.23 -10.80
N LYS A 83 -0.21 -11.41 -9.88
CA LYS A 83 -0.58 -11.42 -8.47
C LYS A 83 -0.33 -10.08 -7.80
N LEU A 84 -1.12 -9.70 -6.80
CA LEU A 84 -0.85 -8.56 -5.93
C LEU A 84 -0.05 -9.04 -4.72
N PHE A 85 0.80 -8.16 -4.18
CA PHE A 85 1.69 -8.46 -3.05
C PHE A 85 1.49 -7.46 -1.92
N PHE A 86 1.45 -7.97 -0.70
CA PHE A 86 1.34 -7.19 0.53
C PHE A 86 2.41 -7.68 1.51
N ASP A 87 3.04 -6.75 2.20
CA ASP A 87 4.17 -7.00 3.11
C ASP A 87 3.80 -6.47 4.49
N PHE A 88 3.58 -7.39 5.43
CA PHE A 88 3.30 -7.07 6.83
C PHE A 88 4.59 -7.27 7.61
N ASP A 89 5.46 -6.26 7.65
CA ASP A 89 6.76 -6.29 8.32
C ASP A 89 6.86 -5.18 9.36
N ALA A 90 7.09 -5.55 10.62
CA ALA A 90 7.43 -4.60 11.67
C ALA A 90 8.47 -5.17 12.63
N ALA A 91 9.59 -4.46 12.76
CA ALA A 91 10.63 -4.80 13.71
C ALA A 91 10.08 -4.87 15.15
N GLY A 92 10.29 -6.01 15.81
CA GLY A 92 9.87 -6.22 17.20
C GLY A 92 8.37 -6.47 17.39
N LYS A 93 7.57 -6.53 16.33
CA LYS A 93 6.10 -6.70 16.41
C LYS A 93 5.59 -7.90 15.62
N ILE A 94 6.32 -9.02 15.66
CA ILE A 94 5.99 -10.23 14.87
C ILE A 94 4.59 -10.79 15.17
N GLN A 95 4.15 -10.74 16.42
CA GLN A 95 2.82 -11.22 16.82
C GLN A 95 1.71 -10.36 16.19
N LYS A 96 1.89 -9.04 16.19
CA LYS A 96 0.95 -8.12 15.53
C LYS A 96 0.99 -8.25 14.01
N ALA A 97 2.19 -8.45 13.44
CA ALA A 97 2.34 -8.74 12.01
C ALA A 97 1.54 -9.99 11.61
N TRP A 98 1.55 -11.03 12.45
CA TRP A 98 0.76 -12.23 12.25
C TRP A 98 -0.74 -11.95 12.33
N GLU A 99 -1.19 -11.27 13.38
CA GLU A 99 -2.60 -10.93 13.59
C GLU A 99 -3.20 -10.14 12.42
N GLU A 100 -2.50 -9.09 11.97
CA GLU A 100 -2.95 -8.25 10.85
C GLU A 100 -2.89 -9.00 9.51
N ALA A 101 -1.83 -9.78 9.25
CA ALA A 101 -1.75 -10.61 8.05
C ALA A 101 -2.86 -11.66 8.02
N LYS A 102 -3.12 -12.34 9.15
CA LYS A 102 -4.22 -13.30 9.29
C LYS A 102 -5.57 -12.65 9.08
N GLN A 103 -5.80 -11.47 9.67
CA GLN A 103 -7.03 -10.71 9.48
C GLN A 103 -7.24 -10.33 8.02
N PHE A 104 -6.19 -9.88 7.33
CA PHE A 104 -6.27 -9.55 5.91
C PHE A 104 -6.53 -10.79 5.04
N ALA A 105 -5.84 -11.89 5.31
CA ALA A 105 -6.06 -13.16 4.62
C ALA A 105 -7.50 -13.67 4.81
N LEU A 106 -8.06 -13.56 6.02
CA LEU A 106 -9.45 -13.92 6.29
C LEU A 106 -10.43 -13.02 5.52
N LEU A 107 -10.16 -11.71 5.46
CA LEU A 107 -10.97 -10.77 4.68
C LEU A 107 -10.97 -11.09 3.18
N LEU A 108 -9.82 -11.48 2.62
CA LEU A 108 -9.72 -11.89 1.21
C LEU A 108 -10.61 -13.11 0.93
N LYS A 109 -10.57 -14.11 1.81
CA LYS A 109 -11.42 -15.30 1.73
C LYS A 109 -12.90 -14.95 1.87
N THR A 110 -13.30 -14.21 2.90
CA THR A 110 -14.72 -14.00 3.22
C THR A 110 -15.42 -12.95 2.38
N HIS A 111 -14.70 -11.92 1.92
CA HIS A 111 -15.32 -10.80 1.19
C HIS A 111 -15.05 -10.80 -0.31
N TYR A 112 -13.96 -11.46 -0.76
CA TYR A 112 -13.61 -11.52 -2.17
C TYR A 112 -13.66 -12.95 -2.73
N ASN A 113 -13.91 -13.96 -1.88
CA ASN A 113 -13.84 -15.37 -2.24
C ASN A 113 -12.48 -15.73 -2.90
N VAL A 114 -11.40 -15.16 -2.35
CA VAL A 114 -10.04 -15.35 -2.85
C VAL A 114 -9.24 -16.21 -1.89
N GLU A 115 -8.45 -17.14 -2.43
CA GLU A 115 -7.45 -17.90 -1.69
C GLU A 115 -6.09 -17.17 -1.73
N PRO A 116 -5.65 -16.52 -0.64
CA PRO A 116 -4.33 -15.91 -0.57
C PRO A 116 -3.25 -16.93 -0.25
N LEU A 117 -2.06 -16.76 -0.84
CA LEU A 117 -0.85 -17.43 -0.36
C LEU A 117 -0.21 -16.56 0.73
N LEU A 118 -0.27 -17.04 1.97
CA LEU A 118 0.32 -16.41 3.15
C LEU A 118 1.65 -17.07 3.50
N CYS A 119 2.72 -16.29 3.61
CA CYS A 119 4.06 -16.78 3.93
C CYS A 119 4.64 -16.06 5.14
N PHE A 120 5.26 -16.79 6.06
CA PHE A 120 6.21 -16.20 7.00
C PHE A 120 7.48 -15.78 6.26
N SER A 121 8.00 -14.57 6.50
CA SER A 121 9.15 -14.03 5.76
C SER A 121 10.51 -14.62 6.17
N GLY A 122 10.53 -15.44 7.24
CA GLY A 122 11.75 -15.99 7.85
C GLY A 122 12.36 -15.10 8.93
N ARG A 123 11.79 -13.91 9.22
CA ARG A 123 12.33 -13.04 10.28
C ARG A 123 11.28 -12.20 11.01
N LYS A 124 10.75 -11.15 10.37
CA LYS A 124 10.04 -10.06 11.06
C LYS A 124 8.58 -9.87 10.66
N GLY A 125 8.12 -10.61 9.66
CA GLY A 125 6.83 -10.31 9.05
C GLY A 125 6.27 -11.44 8.20
N TYR A 126 5.22 -11.10 7.47
CA TYR A 126 4.46 -12.01 6.64
C TYR A 126 4.20 -11.39 5.28
N HIS A 127 4.28 -12.20 4.24
CA HIS A 127 3.95 -11.83 2.88
C HIS A 127 2.60 -12.42 2.51
N ILE A 128 1.77 -11.66 1.82
CA ILE A 128 0.51 -12.14 1.25
C ILE A 128 0.53 -11.91 -0.26
N TYR A 129 0.36 -13.01 -1.00
CA TYR A 129 0.20 -12.98 -2.45
C TYR A 129 -1.25 -13.27 -2.81
N VAL A 130 -1.81 -12.43 -3.67
CA VAL A 130 -3.21 -12.52 -4.11
C VAL A 130 -3.21 -12.66 -5.62
N TYR A 131 -3.40 -13.88 -6.13
CA TYR A 131 -3.34 -14.14 -7.58
C TYR A 131 -4.52 -13.55 -8.32
N LEU A 132 -4.33 -13.25 -9.61
CA LEU A 132 -5.43 -13.04 -10.55
C LEU A 132 -5.81 -14.38 -11.17
N GLN A 133 -7.11 -14.62 -11.38
CA GLN A 133 -7.57 -15.77 -12.18
C GLN A 133 -7.00 -15.72 -13.60
N LYS A 134 -6.95 -14.51 -14.16
CA LYS A 134 -6.37 -14.22 -15.46
C LYS A 134 -5.34 -13.10 -15.34
N PRO A 135 -4.06 -13.35 -15.65
CA PRO A 135 -3.03 -12.33 -15.66
C PRO A 135 -3.37 -11.22 -16.65
N ILE A 136 -2.98 -10.01 -16.29
CA ILE A 136 -3.10 -8.84 -17.17
C ILE A 136 -1.80 -8.73 -17.94
N LYS A 137 -1.85 -9.00 -19.24
CA LYS A 137 -0.73 -8.75 -20.15
C LYS A 137 -0.55 -7.26 -20.36
N LEU A 138 0.70 -6.82 -20.38
CA LEU A 138 1.06 -5.42 -20.56
C LEU A 138 1.92 -5.25 -21.81
N ASP A 139 1.71 -4.13 -22.49
CA ASP A 139 2.65 -3.61 -23.47
C ASP A 139 3.70 -2.72 -22.78
N GLU A 140 4.83 -2.46 -23.45
CA GLU A 140 5.87 -1.58 -22.91
C GLU A 140 5.37 -0.15 -22.66
N SER A 141 4.38 0.33 -23.42
CA SER A 141 3.76 1.65 -23.24
C SER A 141 2.84 1.72 -22.00
N GLN A 142 2.40 0.58 -21.47
CA GLN A 142 1.39 0.49 -20.42
C GLN A 142 1.97 0.47 -18.99
N GLN A 143 3.28 0.67 -18.81
CA GLN A 143 3.93 0.60 -17.49
C GLN A 143 3.33 1.59 -16.47
N HIS A 144 2.95 2.78 -16.91
CA HIS A 144 2.30 3.77 -16.04
C HIS A 144 0.90 3.32 -15.60
N PHE A 145 0.08 2.86 -16.55
CA PHE A 145 -1.24 2.29 -16.29
C PHE A 145 -1.15 1.09 -15.34
N ALA A 146 -0.19 0.21 -15.57
CA ALA A 146 0.04 -0.97 -14.74
C ALA A 146 0.29 -0.60 -13.28
N LYS A 147 1.10 0.45 -13.02
CA LYS A 147 1.34 0.98 -11.67
C LYS A 147 0.06 1.51 -11.02
N GLN A 148 -0.76 2.24 -11.77
CA GLN A 148 -2.04 2.79 -11.29
C GLN A 148 -3.03 1.67 -10.96
N PHE A 149 -3.20 0.71 -11.87
CA PHE A 149 -4.02 -0.48 -11.64
C PHE A 149 -3.56 -1.25 -10.41
N TYR A 150 -2.25 -1.52 -10.30
CA TYR A 150 -1.70 -2.32 -9.21
C TYR A 150 -1.99 -1.70 -7.85
N SER A 151 -1.70 -0.41 -7.71
CA SER A 151 -2.01 0.38 -6.52
C SER A 151 -3.52 0.36 -6.21
N ARG A 152 -4.34 0.65 -7.24
CA ARG A 152 -5.80 0.69 -7.12
C ARG A 152 -6.39 -0.63 -6.63
N ALA A 153 -5.96 -1.74 -7.23
CA ALA A 153 -6.42 -3.07 -6.87
C ALA A 153 -6.03 -3.40 -5.43
N GLN A 154 -4.80 -3.09 -5.01
CA GLN A 154 -4.39 -3.28 -3.61
C GLN A 154 -5.26 -2.48 -2.63
N TYR A 155 -5.51 -1.19 -2.91
CA TYR A 155 -6.40 -0.37 -2.07
C TYR A 155 -7.85 -0.87 -2.05
N MET A 156 -8.36 -1.42 -3.16
CA MET A 156 -9.69 -2.05 -3.18
C MET A 156 -9.79 -3.22 -2.22
N LEU A 157 -8.77 -4.08 -2.19
CA LEU A 157 -8.75 -5.24 -1.31
C LEU A 157 -8.67 -4.89 0.15
N LEU A 158 -7.98 -3.79 0.50
CA LEU A 158 -7.97 -3.30 1.87
C LEU A 158 -9.36 -2.88 2.35
N LYS A 159 -10.32 -2.60 1.45
CA LYS A 159 -11.71 -2.22 1.78
C LYS A 159 -11.79 -1.03 2.78
N GLY A 160 -10.79 -0.14 2.74
CA GLY A 160 -10.67 0.99 3.65
C GLY A 160 -10.18 0.65 5.07
N LEU A 161 -9.83 -0.60 5.34
CA LEU A 161 -9.11 -0.98 6.55
C LEU A 161 -7.70 -0.39 6.56
N HIS A 162 -7.23 -0.10 7.75
CA HIS A 162 -5.88 0.37 8.01
C HIS A 162 -5.20 -0.65 8.91
N PHE A 163 -4.06 -1.14 8.46
CA PHE A 163 -3.20 -2.08 9.17
C PHE A 163 -1.94 -1.32 9.59
N GLU A 164 -1.55 -1.39 10.85
CA GLU A 164 -0.38 -0.66 11.34
C GLU A 164 0.92 -1.23 10.78
N ILE A 165 0.95 -2.54 10.53
CA ILE A 165 2.14 -3.31 10.14
C ILE A 165 2.30 -3.42 8.64
N LEU A 166 1.26 -3.13 7.86
CA LEU A 166 1.33 -3.15 6.41
C LEU A 166 2.30 -2.08 5.89
N ASP A 167 3.34 -2.50 5.17
CA ASP A 167 4.27 -1.59 4.50
C ASP A 167 3.59 -0.87 3.34
N MET A 168 3.13 0.35 3.59
CA MET A 168 2.45 1.18 2.60
C MET A 168 3.33 1.52 1.38
N GLN A 169 4.67 1.41 1.48
CA GLN A 169 5.58 1.66 0.36
C GLN A 169 5.50 0.55 -0.70
N VAL A 170 4.99 -0.63 -0.33
CA VAL A 170 4.75 -1.75 -1.25
C VAL A 170 3.54 -1.50 -2.15
N LEU A 171 2.60 -0.66 -1.73
CA LEU A 171 1.40 -0.39 -2.50
C LEU A 171 1.73 0.43 -3.75
N GLY A 172 1.48 -0.15 -4.93
CA GLY A 172 1.87 0.42 -6.22
C GLY A 172 3.31 0.10 -6.64
N ASP A 173 4.11 -0.61 -5.85
CA ASP A 173 5.45 -1.07 -6.28
C ASP A 173 5.32 -2.34 -7.13
N ILE A 174 4.93 -2.16 -8.39
CA ILE A 174 4.79 -3.25 -9.36
C ILE A 174 6.12 -3.96 -9.68
N LYS A 175 7.27 -3.34 -9.37
CA LYS A 175 8.61 -3.91 -9.59
C LYS A 175 9.24 -4.46 -8.30
N ARG A 176 8.44 -4.66 -7.24
CA ARG A 176 8.90 -5.18 -5.95
C ARG A 176 9.58 -6.53 -6.10
N LEU A 177 10.68 -6.71 -5.39
CA LEU A 177 11.29 -8.03 -5.18
C LEU A 177 10.79 -8.59 -3.84
N ALA A 178 10.47 -9.88 -3.82
CA ALA A 178 10.07 -10.60 -2.61
C ALA A 178 10.93 -11.85 -2.44
N ARG A 179 11.10 -12.29 -1.19
CA ARG A 179 11.91 -13.47 -0.88
C ARG A 179 11.25 -14.71 -1.47
N VAL A 180 12.02 -15.56 -2.14
CA VAL A 180 11.49 -16.78 -2.75
C VAL A 180 11.00 -17.73 -1.63
N PRO A 181 9.75 -18.22 -1.67
CA PRO A 181 9.29 -19.20 -0.68
C PRO A 181 10.18 -20.45 -0.66
N TYR A 182 10.29 -21.07 0.51
CA TYR A 182 11.17 -22.18 0.86
C TYR A 182 12.68 -21.88 0.85
N THR A 183 13.09 -20.62 0.67
CA THR A 183 14.50 -20.23 0.80
C THR A 183 14.82 -19.73 2.21
N ILE A 184 16.08 -19.88 2.62
CA ILE A 184 16.54 -19.52 3.96
C ILE A 184 16.79 -18.01 4.06
N HIS A 185 16.28 -17.39 5.13
CA HIS A 185 16.55 -16.00 5.44
C HIS A 185 17.99 -15.85 5.96
N GLU A 186 18.79 -15.00 5.31
CA GLU A 186 20.24 -14.93 5.51
C GLU A 186 20.66 -14.58 6.94
N LYS A 187 19.90 -13.71 7.62
CA LYS A 187 20.21 -13.24 8.97
C LYS A 187 19.75 -14.16 10.11
N THR A 188 18.70 -14.95 9.91
CA THR A 188 18.09 -15.77 10.98
C THR A 188 18.33 -17.25 10.79
N GLY A 189 18.56 -17.71 9.56
CA GLY A 189 18.57 -19.13 9.24
C GLY A 189 17.18 -19.77 9.18
N PHE A 190 16.10 -19.03 9.41
CA PHE A 190 14.74 -19.55 9.27
C PHE A 190 14.24 -19.46 7.82
N PRO A 191 13.42 -20.41 7.36
CA PRO A 191 12.88 -20.37 6.01
C PRO A 191 11.80 -19.29 5.85
N CYS A 192 11.78 -18.69 4.65
CA CYS A 192 10.57 -18.09 4.11
C CYS A 192 9.60 -19.23 3.79
N ILE A 193 8.42 -19.28 4.37
CA ILE A 193 7.60 -20.51 4.29
C ILE A 193 6.11 -20.18 4.19
N PRO A 194 5.37 -20.78 3.23
CA PRO A 194 3.92 -20.77 3.23
C PRO A 194 3.35 -21.33 4.54
N ILE A 195 2.31 -20.69 5.05
CA ILE A 195 1.66 -21.08 6.30
C ILE A 195 0.14 -20.98 6.22
N SER A 196 -0.56 -21.83 6.97
CA SER A 196 -2.02 -21.79 7.12
C SER A 196 -2.47 -20.67 8.07
N LEU A 197 -3.78 -20.42 8.16
CA LEU A 197 -4.37 -19.50 9.14
C LEU A 197 -4.22 -19.96 10.61
N GLN A 198 -3.80 -21.21 10.80
CA GLN A 198 -3.44 -21.81 12.09
C GLN A 198 -1.92 -21.70 12.35
N HIS A 199 -1.21 -20.95 11.50
CA HIS A 199 0.25 -20.74 11.55
C HIS A 199 1.09 -21.98 11.19
N THR A 200 0.47 -23.03 10.64
CA THR A 200 1.15 -24.28 10.29
C THR A 200 1.90 -24.17 8.95
N PRO A 201 3.18 -24.56 8.85
CA PRO A 201 3.88 -24.77 7.60
C PRO A 201 3.07 -25.55 6.57
N LEU A 202 3.03 -25.04 5.34
CA LEU A 202 2.37 -25.69 4.21
C LEU A 202 3.41 -26.12 3.18
N LEU A 203 3.24 -27.32 2.66
CA LEU A 203 3.88 -27.78 1.44
C LEU A 203 2.89 -27.56 0.30
N ILE A 204 3.25 -26.69 -0.62
CA ILE A 204 2.42 -26.31 -1.77
C ILE A 204 2.85 -27.13 -2.97
N GLU A 205 2.04 -28.11 -3.35
CA GLU A 205 2.29 -28.97 -4.51
C GLU A 205 2.06 -28.22 -5.83
N SER A 206 1.07 -27.33 -5.85
CA SER A 206 0.79 -26.48 -7.02
C SER A 206 0.22 -25.12 -6.63
N LEU A 207 0.58 -24.10 -7.40
CA LEU A 207 0.01 -22.76 -7.30
C LEU A 207 -1.35 -22.62 -8.02
N MET A 208 -1.81 -23.66 -8.71
CA MET A 208 -3.08 -23.62 -9.47
C MET A 208 -4.30 -23.31 -8.59
N GLY A 209 -4.35 -23.85 -7.38
CA GLY A 209 -5.44 -23.57 -6.44
C GLY A 209 -5.60 -22.07 -6.15
N PHE A 210 -4.48 -21.35 -5.96
CA PHE A 210 -4.49 -19.91 -5.72
C PHE A 210 -4.89 -19.11 -6.97
N ARG A 211 -4.56 -19.60 -8.18
CA ARG A 211 -4.97 -18.95 -9.43
C ARG A 211 -6.46 -19.16 -9.70
N THR A 212 -6.96 -20.39 -9.59
CA THR A 212 -8.38 -20.71 -9.77
C THR A 212 -9.26 -19.93 -8.79
N HIS A 213 -8.83 -19.81 -7.53
CA HIS A 213 -9.49 -19.01 -6.51
C HIS A 213 -8.85 -17.63 -6.37
N GLY A 214 -8.30 -17.08 -7.45
CA GLY A 214 -7.74 -15.73 -7.50
C GLY A 214 -8.82 -14.66 -7.68
N LEU A 215 -8.39 -13.42 -7.86
CA LEU A 215 -9.26 -12.31 -8.19
C LEU A 215 -9.92 -12.50 -9.54
N SER A 216 -11.25 -12.32 -9.57
CA SER A 216 -12.06 -12.55 -10.76
C SER A 216 -11.85 -11.49 -11.84
N GLU A 217 -12.17 -11.86 -13.08
CA GLU A 217 -12.16 -10.91 -14.20
C GLU A 217 -13.10 -9.72 -13.94
N GLN A 218 -14.20 -9.91 -13.21
CA GLN A 218 -15.12 -8.83 -12.83
C GLN A 218 -14.42 -7.82 -11.90
N PHE A 219 -13.71 -8.30 -10.87
CA PHE A 219 -12.92 -7.42 -10.00
C PHE A 219 -11.88 -6.63 -10.79
N VAL A 220 -11.18 -7.30 -11.71
CA VAL A 220 -10.18 -6.68 -12.59
C VAL A 220 -10.82 -5.60 -13.47
N LYS A 221 -11.96 -5.89 -14.12
CA LYS A 221 -12.69 -4.91 -14.96
C LYS A 221 -13.12 -3.69 -14.15
N VAL A 222 -13.64 -3.88 -12.94
CA VAL A 222 -14.00 -2.76 -12.03
C VAL A 222 -12.76 -1.90 -11.71
N CYS A 223 -11.63 -2.54 -11.41
CA CYS A 223 -10.37 -1.82 -11.17
C CYS A 223 -9.92 -1.04 -12.42
N MET A 224 -9.90 -1.67 -13.58
CA MET A 224 -9.48 -1.04 -14.85
C MET A 224 -10.37 0.15 -15.21
N ASN A 225 -11.69 0.01 -15.12
CA ASN A 225 -12.63 1.10 -15.40
C ASN A 225 -12.37 2.30 -14.47
N SER A 226 -12.07 2.03 -13.20
CA SER A 226 -11.75 3.11 -12.25
C SER A 226 -10.40 3.80 -12.51
N VAL A 227 -9.50 3.19 -13.26
CA VAL A 227 -8.23 3.81 -13.70
C VAL A 227 -8.42 4.57 -15.02
N ALA A 228 -9.19 4.01 -15.96
CA ALA A 228 -9.42 4.56 -17.30
C ALA A 228 -10.31 5.81 -17.29
N HIS A 229 -11.41 5.78 -16.54
CA HIS A 229 -12.06 7.00 -16.13
C HIS A 229 -11.12 7.63 -15.10
N LYS A 230 -10.71 8.91 -15.27
CA LYS A 230 -9.99 9.69 -14.24
C LYS A 230 -10.87 9.85 -12.97
N SER A 231 -11.30 8.75 -12.37
CA SER A 231 -11.96 8.71 -11.10
C SER A 231 -10.85 8.92 -10.07
N ALA A 232 -11.02 9.97 -9.28
CA ALA A 232 -10.09 10.45 -8.27
C ALA A 232 -9.42 9.29 -7.50
N PRO A 233 -8.14 9.44 -7.11
CA PRO A 233 -7.34 8.38 -6.53
C PRO A 233 -8.11 7.62 -5.46
N ILE A 234 -8.28 6.31 -5.68
CA ILE A 234 -8.93 5.47 -4.69
C ILE A 234 -7.93 5.09 -3.60
N GLY A 235 -7.78 6.05 -2.70
CA GLY A 235 -7.32 5.92 -1.33
C GLY A 235 -8.21 6.74 -0.39
N LYS A 236 -9.44 7.11 -0.81
CA LYS A 236 -10.44 7.60 0.12
C LYS A 236 -11.22 6.38 0.63
N SER A 237 -10.75 5.78 1.73
CA SER A 237 -11.67 5.35 2.80
C SER A 237 -12.81 6.37 2.81
N LEU A 238 -14.06 5.92 2.70
CA LEU A 238 -15.26 6.74 2.64
C LEU A 238 -15.10 7.94 3.59
N LYS A 239 -14.50 9.02 3.08
CA LYS A 239 -14.46 10.30 3.76
C LYS A 239 -15.93 10.63 3.68
N LYS A 240 -16.66 10.46 4.77
CA LYS A 240 -17.93 11.16 4.97
C LYS A 240 -17.68 12.52 4.36
N LYS A 241 -18.30 12.81 3.21
CA LYS A 241 -18.25 14.15 2.61
C LYS A 241 -18.59 15.04 3.79
N TYR A 242 -17.66 15.90 4.19
CA TYR A 242 -17.99 17.00 5.07
C TYR A 242 -19.01 17.80 4.25
N SER A 243 -20.30 17.51 4.46
CA SER A 243 -21.43 18.06 3.69
C SER A 243 -21.79 19.47 4.16
N LYS A 244 -21.00 20.00 5.10
CA LYS A 244 -21.04 21.40 5.51
C LYS A 244 -19.86 22.04 4.80
N GLY A 245 -20.12 23.06 3.98
CA GLY A 245 -19.10 23.83 3.27
C GLY A 245 -18.02 24.38 4.20
N ILE A 246 -17.02 25.05 3.62
CA ILE A 246 -15.90 25.61 4.38
C ILE A 246 -16.45 26.52 5.49
N ARG A 247 -15.91 26.37 6.70
CA ARG A 247 -16.39 27.15 7.84
C ARG A 247 -16.08 28.64 7.65
N PRO A 248 -16.99 29.56 7.99
CA PRO A 248 -16.77 31.01 7.80
C PRO A 248 -15.52 31.56 8.48
N CYS A 249 -15.12 30.99 9.62
CA CYS A 249 -13.88 31.38 10.30
C CYS A 249 -12.59 30.96 9.57
N ILE A 250 -12.65 29.90 8.76
CA ILE A 250 -11.54 29.46 7.90
C ILE A 250 -11.39 30.44 6.73
N GLU A 251 -12.49 30.80 6.09
CA GLU A 251 -12.50 31.76 4.98
C GLU A 251 -12.07 33.17 5.44
N ALA A 252 -12.60 33.63 6.58
CA ALA A 252 -12.23 34.92 7.15
C ALA A 252 -10.73 35.02 7.51
N ALA A 253 -10.11 33.89 7.87
CA ALA A 253 -8.68 33.85 8.20
C ALA A 253 -7.77 33.93 6.96
N LEU A 254 -8.24 33.55 5.77
CA LEU A 254 -7.48 33.72 4.52
C LEU A 254 -7.26 35.20 4.16
N ASN A 255 -8.12 36.08 4.67
CA ASN A 255 -8.04 37.53 4.49
C ASN A 255 -7.16 38.23 5.56
N GLN A 256 -6.48 37.47 6.42
CA GLN A 256 -5.62 37.99 7.49
C GLN A 256 -4.18 37.50 7.29
N GLN A 257 -3.20 38.23 7.84
CA GLN A 257 -1.83 37.76 7.88
C GLN A 257 -1.65 36.78 9.06
N LEU A 258 -1.30 35.53 8.75
CA LEU A 258 -1.27 34.42 9.70
C LEU A 258 0.13 34.27 10.27
N ASN A 259 0.49 35.17 11.18
CA ASN A 259 1.81 35.25 11.80
C ASN A 259 1.87 34.56 13.18
N GLY A 260 3.09 34.22 13.61
CA GLY A 260 3.35 33.63 14.92
C GLY A 260 2.83 32.19 15.08
N PRO A 261 2.96 31.61 16.29
CA PRO A 261 2.60 30.21 16.56
C PRO A 261 1.14 29.87 16.23
N ASN A 262 0.21 30.76 16.61
CA ASN A 262 -1.21 30.56 16.34
C ASN A 262 -1.55 30.72 14.85
N GLY A 263 -0.90 31.65 14.14
CA GLY A 263 -1.03 31.79 12.70
C GLY A 263 -0.53 30.55 11.95
N HIS A 264 0.60 29.97 12.36
CA HIS A 264 1.09 28.72 11.78
C HIS A 264 0.10 27.56 11.97
N LEU A 265 -0.45 27.40 13.18
CA LEU A 265 -1.49 26.40 13.44
C LEU A 265 -2.77 26.67 12.65
N MET A 266 -3.12 27.94 12.42
CA MET A 266 -4.27 28.31 11.61
C MET A 266 -4.05 28.01 10.12
N ARG A 267 -2.85 28.18 9.58
CA ARG A 267 -2.49 27.72 8.22
C ARG A 267 -2.70 26.21 8.07
N LEU A 268 -2.29 25.43 9.07
CA LEU A 268 -2.55 23.99 9.09
C LEU A 268 -4.06 23.67 9.18
N ALA A 269 -4.82 24.44 9.97
CA ALA A 269 -6.28 24.30 10.06
C ALA A 269 -6.96 24.56 8.71
N ILE A 270 -6.59 25.63 8.02
CA ILE A 270 -7.04 25.97 6.65
C ILE A 270 -6.72 24.82 5.70
N ALA A 271 -5.45 24.39 5.64
CA ALA A 271 -5.02 23.32 4.75
C ALA A 271 -5.83 22.03 4.97
N ARG A 272 -6.04 21.63 6.24
CA ARG A 272 -6.83 20.44 6.57
C ARG A 272 -8.32 20.59 6.23
N GLU A 273 -8.91 21.77 6.40
CA GLU A 273 -10.31 22.03 6.04
C GLU A 273 -10.52 21.84 4.53
N TYR A 274 -9.70 22.50 3.71
CA TYR A 274 -9.84 22.46 2.25
C TYR A 274 -9.41 21.11 1.67
N LEU A 275 -8.39 20.44 2.21
CA LEU A 275 -8.04 19.06 1.83
C LEU A 275 -9.14 18.06 2.23
N ALA A 276 -9.85 18.30 3.34
CA ALA A 276 -11.01 17.49 3.74
C ALA A 276 -12.22 17.76 2.83
N ALA A 277 -12.42 19.01 2.40
CA ALA A 277 -13.41 19.40 1.40
C ALA A 277 -13.10 18.86 0.00
N GLY A 278 -11.85 18.47 -0.25
CA GLY A 278 -11.44 17.72 -1.43
C GLY A 278 -10.64 18.51 -2.46
N LEU A 279 -10.17 19.71 -2.12
CA LEU A 279 -9.28 20.48 -2.99
C LEU A 279 -7.94 19.76 -3.18
N ALA A 280 -7.35 19.92 -4.36
CA ALA A 280 -6.03 19.42 -4.68
C ALA A 280 -4.94 20.22 -3.95
N VAL A 281 -3.78 19.59 -3.76
CA VAL A 281 -2.62 20.20 -3.06
C VAL A 281 -2.28 21.58 -3.63
N MET A 282 -2.19 21.70 -4.96
CA MET A 282 -1.80 22.97 -5.60
C MET A 282 -2.86 24.07 -5.44
N GLU A 283 -4.14 23.72 -5.36
CA GLU A 283 -5.22 24.68 -5.08
C GLU A 283 -5.12 25.20 -3.65
N VAL A 284 -4.83 24.30 -2.70
CA VAL A 284 -4.63 24.67 -1.28
C VAL A 284 -3.37 25.52 -1.10
N VAL A 285 -2.28 25.25 -1.83
CA VAL A 285 -1.09 26.11 -1.86
C VAL A 285 -1.46 27.51 -2.36
N GLY A 286 -2.31 27.60 -3.38
CA GLY A 286 -2.79 28.86 -3.94
C GLY A 286 -3.52 29.75 -2.93
N LEU A 287 -4.18 29.17 -1.92
CA LEU A 287 -4.90 29.92 -0.87
C LEU A 287 -3.98 30.85 -0.06
N PHE A 288 -2.70 30.53 0.06
CA PHE A 288 -1.76 31.28 0.89
C PHE A 288 -0.99 32.37 0.13
N ARG A 289 -1.29 32.61 -1.16
CA ARG A 289 -0.59 33.61 -1.99
C ARG A 289 -0.67 35.05 -1.46
N SER A 290 -1.70 35.37 -0.68
CA SER A 290 -1.87 36.69 -0.05
C SER A 290 -1.00 36.90 1.19
N GLN A 291 -0.33 35.85 1.69
CA GLN A 291 0.52 35.94 2.87
C GLN A 291 1.86 36.59 2.49
N ARG A 292 2.33 37.54 3.30
CA ARG A 292 3.56 38.31 3.01
C ARG A 292 4.80 37.42 2.95
N ASP A 293 4.81 36.34 3.72
CA ASP A 293 5.89 35.35 3.81
C ASP A 293 5.69 34.15 2.87
N PHE A 294 4.79 34.26 1.89
CA PHE A 294 4.44 33.14 1.03
C PHE A 294 5.63 32.69 0.17
N ASP A 295 6.04 31.44 0.42
CA ASP A 295 6.97 30.70 -0.41
C ASP A 295 6.24 29.48 -0.97
N ALA A 296 6.16 29.37 -2.30
CA ALA A 296 5.36 28.35 -2.97
C ALA A 296 5.91 26.93 -2.74
N GLU A 297 7.22 26.76 -2.70
CA GLU A 297 7.87 25.45 -2.55
C GLU A 297 7.73 24.93 -1.12
N LYS A 298 8.03 25.79 -0.15
CA LYS A 298 7.86 25.51 1.28
C LYS A 298 6.39 25.27 1.63
N THR A 299 5.48 26.08 1.10
CA THR A 299 4.03 25.87 1.32
C THR A 299 3.58 24.54 0.73
N ARG A 300 4.03 24.22 -0.50
CA ARG A 300 3.75 22.94 -1.13
C ARG A 300 4.25 21.77 -0.29
N TYR A 301 5.46 21.83 0.24
CA TYR A 301 6.01 20.80 1.13
C TYR A 301 5.08 20.51 2.31
N TYR A 302 4.62 21.55 3.02
CA TYR A 302 3.73 21.38 4.18
C TYR A 302 2.32 20.91 3.80
N VAL A 303 1.76 21.38 2.68
CA VAL A 303 0.44 20.93 2.21
C VAL A 303 0.50 19.49 1.72
N GLU A 304 1.56 19.09 1.01
CA GLU A 304 1.82 17.70 0.65
C GLU A 304 1.96 16.83 1.91
N TYR A 305 2.68 17.30 2.91
CA TYR A 305 2.81 16.61 4.20
C TYR A 305 1.45 16.43 4.88
N ALA A 306 0.61 17.48 4.93
CA ALA A 306 -0.74 17.41 5.50
C ALA A 306 -1.69 16.51 4.68
N CYS A 307 -1.50 16.42 3.37
CA CYS A 307 -2.24 15.52 2.49
C CYS A 307 -1.82 14.06 2.69
N LYS A 308 -0.51 13.80 2.86
CA LYS A 308 0.06 12.47 3.14
C LYS A 308 -0.25 12.00 4.58
N ASN A 309 -0.42 12.93 5.51
CA ASN A 309 -0.76 12.67 6.93
C ASN A 309 -2.15 13.24 7.28
N PRO A 310 -3.24 12.64 6.77
CA PRO A 310 -4.58 13.21 6.90
C PRO A 310 -5.04 13.25 8.36
N GLY A 311 -5.28 14.45 8.87
CA GLY A 311 -5.94 14.69 10.16
C GLY A 311 -7.38 15.16 9.99
N ARG A 312 -8.22 15.00 11.03
CA ARG A 312 -9.54 15.65 11.06
C ARG A 312 -9.37 17.18 11.06
N PRO A 313 -10.28 17.93 10.42
CA PRO A 313 -10.27 19.38 10.53
C PRO A 313 -10.41 19.83 11.99
N PHE A 314 -9.83 20.98 12.32
CA PHE A 314 -9.73 21.45 13.70
C PHE A 314 -11.12 21.69 14.30
N LYS A 315 -11.34 21.33 15.57
CA LYS A 315 -12.63 21.61 16.23
C LYS A 315 -12.85 23.12 16.36
N CYS A 316 -14.10 23.58 16.46
CA CYS A 316 -14.41 25.00 16.69
C CYS A 316 -13.76 25.53 17.97
N GLU A 317 -13.73 24.72 19.03
CA GLU A 317 -13.04 25.04 20.29
C GLU A 317 -11.54 25.30 20.07
N THR A 318 -10.89 24.48 19.22
CA THR A 318 -9.47 24.69 18.86
C THR A 318 -9.28 26.00 18.12
N ILE A 319 -10.11 26.30 17.12
CA ILE A 319 -10.04 27.57 16.37
C ILE A 319 -10.30 28.78 17.29
N CYS A 320 -11.17 28.62 18.29
CA CYS A 320 -11.42 29.63 19.31
C CYS A 320 -10.18 29.88 20.17
N LYS A 321 -9.50 28.83 20.65
CA LYS A 321 -8.22 28.94 21.39
C LYS A 321 -7.11 29.59 20.56
N LEU A 322 -7.13 29.40 19.24
CA LEU A 322 -6.18 30.05 18.32
C LEU A 322 -6.50 31.53 18.05
N GLY A 323 -7.67 32.03 18.47
CA GLY A 323 -8.08 33.43 18.27
C GLY A 323 -8.77 33.75 16.95
N PHE A 324 -9.12 32.74 16.13
CA PHE A 324 -9.71 32.94 14.80
C PHE A 324 -11.21 32.64 14.73
N CYS A 325 -11.87 32.39 15.86
CA CYS A 325 -13.31 32.13 15.88
C CYS A 325 -14.10 33.44 15.70
N LEU A 326 -15.14 33.41 14.87
CA LEU A 326 -16.01 34.57 14.64
C LEU A 326 -17.08 34.77 15.73
N GLY A 327 -17.20 33.83 16.69
CA GLY A 327 -18.16 33.91 17.80
C GLY A 327 -19.59 34.14 17.32
N GLU A 328 -20.25 35.17 17.86
CA GLU A 328 -21.62 35.56 17.51
C GLU A 328 -21.81 35.91 16.03
N ARG A 329 -20.76 36.34 15.33
CA ARG A 329 -20.80 36.62 13.89
C ARG A 329 -20.76 35.35 13.05
N CYS A 330 -20.60 34.16 13.64
CA CYS A 330 -20.59 32.89 12.93
C CYS A 330 -22.01 32.31 12.79
N PRO A 331 -22.55 32.12 11.57
CA PRO A 331 -23.86 31.49 11.35
C PRO A 331 -23.98 30.09 11.98
N ILE A 332 -22.87 29.33 12.02
CA ILE A 332 -22.83 27.99 12.63
C ILE A 332 -22.96 28.07 14.15
N TYR A 333 -22.37 29.09 14.77
CA TYR A 333 -22.48 29.33 16.21
C TYR A 333 -23.90 29.74 16.58
N GLN A 334 -24.49 30.69 15.84
CA GLN A 334 -25.87 31.13 16.03
C GLN A 334 -26.89 30.00 15.87
N ALA A 335 -26.75 29.15 14.85
CA ALA A 335 -27.61 28.00 14.65
C ALA A 335 -27.54 27.00 15.82
N ARG A 336 -26.35 26.82 16.44
CA ARG A 336 -26.18 25.95 17.61
C ARG A 336 -26.80 26.53 18.88
N LEU A 337 -26.77 27.85 19.06
CA LEU A 337 -27.46 28.52 20.18
C LEU A 337 -28.98 28.36 20.06
N LYS A 338 -29.54 28.65 18.88
CA LYS A 338 -30.98 28.46 18.60
C LYS A 338 -31.43 27.02 18.81
N GLY A 339 -30.66 26.03 18.33
CA GLY A 339 -30.99 24.61 18.51
C GLY A 339 -30.83 24.07 19.94
N LYS A 340 -30.06 24.75 20.82
CA LYS A 340 -30.02 24.45 22.25
C LYS A 340 -31.23 25.02 23.00
N ASN A 341 -31.67 26.22 22.64
CA ASN A 341 -32.85 26.84 23.25
C ASN A 341 -34.14 26.07 22.93
N VAL A 342 -34.25 25.45 21.75
CA VAL A 342 -35.40 24.60 21.35
C VAL A 342 -35.43 23.23 22.06
N ARG A 343 -34.33 22.79 22.69
CA ARG A 343 -34.28 21.52 23.47
C ARG A 343 -34.46 21.72 24.98
N LEU A 344 -34.52 22.97 25.42
CA LEU A 344 -34.67 23.38 26.83
C LEU A 344 -36.03 24.06 27.09
N GLN A 345 -36.84 24.21 26.04
CA GLN A 345 -38.29 24.38 26.08
C GLN A 345 -38.91 23.02 25.77
#